data_AF-A0A392T3V6-F1
#
_entry.id   AF-A0A392T3V6-F1
#
_cell.length_a   1.000
_cell.length_b   1.000
_cell.length_c   1.000
_cell.angle_alpha   90.00
_cell.angle_beta   90.00
_cell.angle_gamma   90.00
#
_symmetry.space_group_name_H-M   'P 1'
#
loop_
_entity.id
_entity.type
_entity.pdbx_description
1 polymer ?
#
loop_
_entity_poly.entity_id
_entity_poly.type
_entity_poly.pdbx_seq_one_letter_code
_entity_poly.pdbx_strand_id
1 'polypeptide(L)'
;MNWLIFNRVHINCCAKTVVFPKPEENSQLLSSKEVKESLKEHAEVFAMFASLKLESGVKMEELPVVGEFPDVFPEDVSDVPPEREVEF
;
A
#
# COMPACT_ATOMS: atom_id res chain seq x y z
N MET A 1 30.25 26.55 -21.12
CA MET A 1 31.04 26.02 -19.99
C MET A 1 30.06 25.52 -18.94
N ASN A 2 29.89 24.20 -18.75
CA ASN A 2 28.84 23.63 -17.90
C ASN A 2 29.41 23.16 -16.55
N TRP A 3 29.98 24.08 -15.77
CA TRP A 3 30.64 23.78 -14.49
C TRP A 3 29.72 23.10 -13.48
N LEU A 4 28.43 23.45 -13.46
CA LEU A 4 27.43 22.84 -12.57
C LEU A 4 27.24 21.35 -12.86
N ILE A 5 27.23 20.97 -14.14
CA ILE A 5 27.10 19.57 -14.56
C ILE A 5 28.36 18.79 -14.20
N PHE A 6 29.54 19.38 -14.45
CA PHE A 6 30.83 18.76 -14.13
C PHE A 6 30.97 18.45 -12.62
N ASN A 7 30.52 19.38 -11.78
CA ASN A 7 30.58 19.23 -10.32
C ASN A 7 29.32 18.57 -9.72
N ARG A 8 28.41 18.06 -10.57
CA ARG A 8 27.15 17.42 -10.15
C ARG A 8 26.38 18.24 -9.11
N VAL A 9 26.29 19.55 -9.29
CA VAL A 9 25.60 20.44 -8.34
C VAL A 9 24.09 20.31 -8.51
N HIS A 10 23.36 20.09 -7.42
CA HIS A 10 21.89 19.98 -7.42
C HIS A 10 21.27 21.29 -6.92
N ILE A 11 20.29 21.82 -7.65
CA ILE A 11 19.54 23.02 -7.26
C ILE A 11 18.13 22.61 -6.83
N ASN A 12 17.78 22.88 -5.57
CA ASN A 12 16.43 22.66 -5.04
C ASN A 12 15.69 23.99 -4.99
N CYS A 13 14.80 24.23 -5.97
CA CYS A 13 14.03 25.47 -6.07
C CYS A 13 13.01 25.62 -4.94
N CYS A 14 12.42 24.52 -4.46
CA CYS A 14 11.39 24.55 -3.41
C CYS A 14 11.97 25.01 -2.07
N ALA A 15 13.13 24.47 -1.71
CA ALA A 15 13.84 24.86 -0.49
C ALA A 15 14.75 26.08 -0.68
N LYS A 16 14.92 26.56 -1.92
CA LYS A 16 15.88 27.61 -2.30
C LYS A 16 17.32 27.28 -1.87
N THR A 17 17.74 26.02 -2.06
CA THR A 17 19.08 25.54 -1.66
C THR A 17 19.88 25.00 -2.84
N VAL A 18 21.21 24.99 -2.68
CA VAL A 18 22.18 24.41 -3.62
C VAL A 18 22.97 23.34 -2.88
N VAL A 19 22.99 22.13 -3.42
CA VAL A 19 23.61 20.96 -2.81
C VAL A 19 24.82 20.52 -3.63
N PHE A 20 25.95 20.37 -2.96
CA PHE A 20 27.20 19.85 -3.52
C PHE A 20 27.39 18.41 -3.02
N PRO A 21 27.24 17.39 -3.87
CA PRO A 21 27.40 16.00 -3.44
C PRO A 21 28.86 15.71 -3.08
N LYS A 22 29.06 14.97 -1.99
CA LYS A 22 30.39 14.45 -1.64
C LYS A 22 30.81 13.38 -2.66
N PRO A 23 32.11 13.27 -3.01
CA PRO A 23 32.58 12.32 -4.02
C PRO A 23 32.35 10.84 -3.66
N GLU A 24 32.10 10.53 -2.39
CA GLU A 24 31.92 9.16 -1.86
C GLU A 24 30.44 8.79 -1.66
N GLU A 25 29.55 9.79 -1.58
CA GLU A 25 28.12 9.59 -1.44
C GLU A 25 27.51 9.49 -2.84
N ASN A 26 27.62 8.30 -3.44
CA ASN A 26 26.86 7.90 -4.62
C ASN A 26 25.37 7.76 -4.24
N SER A 27 24.75 8.87 -3.84
CA SER A 27 23.32 8.96 -3.70
C SER A 27 22.76 8.91 -5.12
N GLN A 28 22.54 7.71 -5.64
CA GLN A 28 21.71 7.50 -6.82
C GLN A 28 20.30 7.93 -6.44
N LEU A 29 20.06 9.24 -6.46
CA LEU A 29 18.73 9.80 -6.36
C LEU A 29 18.00 9.35 -7.62
N LEU A 30 17.03 8.47 -7.44
CA LEU A 30 16.14 8.06 -8.51
C LEU A 30 15.47 9.31 -9.08
N SER A 31 15.47 9.42 -10.40
CA SER A 31 14.68 10.43 -11.08
C SER A 31 13.21 10.24 -10.78
N SER A 32 12.42 11.30 -10.93
CA SER A 32 10.97 11.22 -10.74
C SER A 32 10.29 10.19 -11.67
N LYS A 33 10.92 9.82 -12.78
CA LYS A 33 10.44 8.75 -13.67
C LYS A 33 10.68 7.37 -13.05
N GLU A 34 11.89 7.11 -12.61
CA GLU A 34 12.28 5.84 -11.97
C GLU A 34 11.49 5.60 -10.68
N VAL A 35 11.24 6.65 -9.87
CA VAL A 35 10.37 6.55 -8.69
C VAL A 35 8.94 6.15 -9.06
N LYS A 36 8.38 6.71 -10.13
CA LYS A 36 7.02 6.37 -10.60
C LYS A 36 6.95 4.95 -11.15
N GLU A 37 7.96 4.54 -11.91
CA GLU A 37 8.07 3.18 -12.47
C GLU A 37 8.11 2.14 -11.34
N SER A 38 8.99 2.35 -10.35
CA SER A 38 9.12 1.48 -9.18
C SER A 38 7.85 1.41 -8.35
N LEU A 39 7.17 2.54 -8.13
CA LEU A 39 5.90 2.55 -7.39
C LEU A 39 4.81 1.78 -8.14
N LYS A 40 4.77 1.88 -9.48
CA LYS A 40 3.82 1.14 -10.31
C LYS A 40 4.07 -0.37 -10.24
N GLU A 41 5.32 -0.81 -10.37
CA GLU A 41 5.71 -2.22 -10.21
C GLU A 41 5.28 -2.76 -8.84
N HIS A 42 5.53 -2.00 -7.77
CA HIS A 42 5.14 -2.40 -6.41
C HIS A 42 3.62 -2.50 -6.24
N ALA A 43 2.85 -1.61 -6.86
CA ALA A 43 1.40 -1.64 -6.82
C ALA A 43 0.83 -2.87 -7.57
N GLU A 44 1.42 -3.24 -8.71
CA GLU A 44 1.04 -4.43 -9.48
C GLU A 44 1.31 -5.73 -8.71
N VAL A 45 2.47 -5.84 -8.06
CA VAL A 45 2.80 -7.00 -7.20
C VAL A 45 1.85 -7.10 -6.02
N PHE A 46 1.52 -5.97 -5.37
CA PHE A 46 0.56 -5.96 -4.27
C PHE A 46 -0.85 -6.38 -4.73
N ALA A 47 -1.31 -5.88 -5.88
CA ALA A 47 -2.59 -6.25 -6.44
C ALA A 47 -2.66 -7.75 -6.76
N MET A 48 -1.61 -8.32 -7.36
CA MET A 48 -1.52 -9.76 -7.62
C MET A 48 -1.59 -10.57 -6.32
N PHE A 49 -0.88 -10.15 -5.26
CA PHE A 49 -0.92 -10.84 -3.97
C PHE A 49 -2.30 -10.75 -3.30
N ALA A 50 -2.97 -9.60 -3.40
CA ALA A 50 -4.33 -9.42 -2.91
C ALA A 50 -5.33 -10.31 -3.67
N SER A 51 -5.21 -10.41 -5.00
CA SER A 51 -6.03 -11.30 -5.83
C SER A 51 -5.81 -12.78 -5.47
N LEU A 52 -4.56 -13.21 -5.25
CA LEU A 52 -4.27 -14.58 -4.83
C LEU A 52 -4.86 -14.89 -3.44
N LYS A 53 -4.82 -13.92 -2.51
CA LYS A 53 -5.50 -14.06 -1.21
C LYS A 53 -7.01 -14.12 -1.34
N LEU A 54 -7.59 -13.37 -2.28
CA LEU A 54 -9.03 -13.36 -2.54
C LEU A 54 -9.49 -14.68 -3.19
N GLU A 55 -8.73 -15.20 -4.17
CA GLU A 55 -8.97 -16.51 -4.79
C GLU A 55 -8.80 -17.67 -3.79
N SER A 56 -7.89 -17.52 -2.83
CA SER A 56 -7.75 -18.49 -1.74
C SER A 56 -8.91 -18.47 -0.73
N GLY A 57 -9.88 -17.56 -0.90
CA GLY A 57 -11.14 -17.48 -0.16
C GLY A 57 -10.97 -17.92 1.28
N VAL A 58 -10.37 -17.06 2.12
CA VAL A 58 -10.26 -17.34 3.56
C VAL A 58 -11.66 -17.68 4.04
N LYS A 59 -11.88 -18.96 4.31
CA LYS A 59 -13.13 -19.46 4.85
C LYS A 59 -13.36 -18.70 6.14
N MET A 60 -14.56 -18.17 6.33
CA MET A 60 -14.84 -17.33 7.50
C MET A 60 -14.59 -18.14 8.78
N GLU A 61 -14.80 -19.45 8.70
CA GLU A 61 -14.49 -20.48 9.70
C GLU A 61 -13.00 -20.57 10.10
N GLU A 62 -12.06 -20.08 9.29
CA GLU A 62 -10.61 -20.04 9.62
C GLU A 62 -10.25 -18.88 10.56
N LEU A 63 -11.14 -17.90 10.73
CA LEU A 63 -10.95 -16.86 11.75
C LEU A 63 -11.16 -17.52 13.13
N PRO A 64 -10.18 -17.45 14.06
CA PRO A 64 -10.27 -18.14 15.36
C PRO A 64 -11.57 -17.80 16.12
N VAL A 65 -11.97 -16.53 16.08
CA VAL A 65 -13.18 -16.03 16.72
C VAL A 65 -14.46 -16.57 16.06
N VAL A 66 -14.45 -16.89 14.77
CA VAL A 66 -15.63 -17.43 14.07
C VAL A 66 -15.70 -18.95 14.22
N GLY A 67 -14.56 -19.64 14.09
CA GLY A 67 -14.47 -21.09 14.26
C GLY A 67 -14.80 -21.59 15.68
N GLU A 68 -14.68 -20.73 16.69
CA GLU A 68 -15.14 -21.00 18.07
C GLU A 68 -16.67 -20.98 18.22
N PHE A 69 -17.40 -20.35 17.28
CA PHE A 69 -18.85 -20.16 17.34
C PHE A 69 -19.56 -20.49 16.01
N PRO A 70 -19.44 -21.75 15.50
CA PRO A 70 -20.04 -22.14 14.22
C PRO A 70 -21.57 -22.01 14.20
N ASP A 71 -22.24 -22.12 15.35
CA ASP A 71 -23.70 -22.03 15.47
C ASP A 71 -24.25 -20.58 15.43
N VAL A 72 -23.38 -19.57 15.59
CA VAL A 72 -23.77 -18.15 15.60
C VAL A 72 -23.68 -17.52 14.20
N PHE A 73 -22.88 -18.13 13.31
CA PHE A 73 -22.70 -17.71 11.93
C PHE A 73 -23.11 -18.83 10.95
N PRO A 74 -24.39 -19.27 10.94
CA PRO A 74 -24.85 -20.26 9.97
C PRO A 74 -24.75 -19.72 8.54
N GLU A 75 -24.37 -20.57 7.58
CA GLU A 75 -24.33 -20.21 6.13
C GLU A 75 -25.71 -19.75 5.63
N ASP A 76 -26.78 -20.32 6.18
CA ASP A 76 -28.16 -19.95 5.92
C ASP A 76 -28.67 -18.97 7.00
N VAL A 77 -28.68 -17.67 6.71
CA VAL A 77 -29.28 -16.67 7.59
C VAL A 77 -30.79 -16.65 7.33
N SER A 78 -31.59 -17.26 8.21
CA SER A 78 -33.05 -17.20 8.10
C SER A 78 -33.57 -15.83 8.55
N ASP A 79 -33.75 -14.93 7.59
CA ASP A 79 -34.46 -13.65 7.61
C ASP A 79 -34.21 -12.65 8.75
N VAL A 80 -34.37 -11.38 8.37
CA VAL A 80 -34.22 -10.20 9.24
C VAL A 80 -35.01 -10.39 10.53
N PRO A 81 -34.41 -10.15 11.72
CA PRO A 81 -35.17 -10.22 12.97
C PRO A 81 -36.38 -9.27 12.88
N PRO A 82 -37.56 -9.67 13.39
CA PRO A 82 -38.77 -8.83 13.34
C PRO A 82 -38.48 -7.42 13.85
N GLU A 83 -39.13 -6.40 13.27
CA GLU A 83 -39.05 -5.03 13.78
C GLU A 83 -39.29 -5.04 15.29
N ARG A 84 -38.27 -4.66 16.06
CA ARG A 84 -38.38 -4.51 17.51
C ARG A 84 -38.85 -3.10 17.80
N GLU A 85 -39.99 -2.97 18.44
CA GLU A 85 -40.44 -1.68 18.97
C GLU A 85 -39.45 -1.20 20.03
N VAL A 86 -38.96 0.02 19.89
CA VAL A 86 -38.11 0.69 20.89
C VAL A 86 -39.04 1.39 21.86
N GLU A 87 -39.14 0.91 23.09
CA GLU A 87 -39.75 1.67 24.19
C GLU A 87 -38.81 2.83 24.54
N PHE A 88 -39.29 4.07 24.34
CA PHE A 88 -38.65 5.31 24.78
C PHE A 88 -39.17 5.73 26.14
#